data_AF-A0A255T5C3-F1
#
_entry.id   AF-A0A255T5C3-F1
#
_cell.length_a   1.000
_cell.length_b   1.000
_cell.length_c   1.000
_cell.angle_alpha   90.00
_cell.angle_beta   90.00
_cell.angle_gamma   90.00
#
_symmetry.space_group_name_H-M   'P 1'
#
loop_
_entity.id
_entity.type
_entity.pdbx_description
1 polymer ?
#
loop_
_entity_poly.entity_id
_entity_poly.type
_entity_poly.pdbx_seq_one_letter_code
_entity_poly.pdbx_strand_id
1 'polypeptide(L)'
;MKTFHITIGGISYPVRLVMGALLLFKRETGNDVNTLQADDLEGMVRLIWCCVKCASQAEGLDFGYDFETFCNLITPGDLEQWNANLTDEKKKVSAEQRA
;
A
#
# COMPACT_ATOMS: atom_id res chain seq x y z
N MET A 1 -12.96 8.13 -3.73
CA MET A 1 -11.58 7.61 -3.58
C MET A 1 -11.19 6.95 -4.89
N LYS A 2 -10.04 7.32 -5.48
CA LYS A 2 -9.57 6.67 -6.71
C LYS A 2 -9.00 5.31 -6.34
N THR A 3 -9.48 4.25 -6.98
CA THR A 3 -8.88 2.92 -6.85
C THR A 3 -7.88 2.77 -7.99
N PHE A 4 -6.62 2.52 -7.68
CA PHE A 4 -5.63 2.16 -8.70
C PHE A 4 -5.32 0.67 -8.60
N HIS A 5 -4.78 0.09 -9.67
CA HIS A 5 -4.46 -1.33 -9.73
C HIS A 5 -2.96 -1.56 -9.95
N ILE A 6 -2.43 -2.59 -9.32
CA ILE A 6 -1.09 -3.14 -9.56
C ILE A 6 -1.20 -4.48 -10.25
N THR A 7 -0.30 -4.79 -11.18
CA THR A 7 -0.05 -6.16 -11.61
C THR A 7 1.02 -6.85 -10.73
N ILE A 8 0.62 -7.89 -9.98
CA ILE A 8 1.52 -8.72 -9.16
C ILE A 8 1.48 -10.13 -9.72
N GLY A 9 2.62 -10.67 -10.14
CA GLY A 9 2.69 -12.02 -10.71
C GLY A 9 1.77 -12.24 -11.92
N GLY A 10 1.47 -11.17 -12.69
CA GLY A 10 0.57 -11.21 -13.84
C GLY A 10 -0.91 -11.01 -13.52
N ILE A 11 -1.29 -10.83 -12.25
CA ILE A 11 -2.67 -10.61 -11.80
C ILE A 11 -2.84 -9.17 -11.35
N SER A 12 -3.93 -8.51 -11.80
CA SER A 12 -4.25 -7.12 -11.44
C SER A 12 -5.02 -7.07 -10.11
N TYR A 13 -4.47 -6.39 -9.11
CA TYR A 13 -5.06 -6.22 -7.79
C TYR A 13 -5.38 -4.76 -7.48
N PRO A 14 -6.48 -4.47 -6.77
CA PRO A 14 -6.80 -3.13 -6.31
C PRO A 14 -5.84 -2.73 -5.19
N VAL A 15 -5.47 -1.45 -5.19
CA VAL A 15 -4.70 -0.84 -4.11
C VAL A 15 -5.46 0.38 -3.62
N ARG A 16 -5.67 0.42 -2.31
CA ARG A 16 -6.38 1.52 -1.65
C ARG A 16 -5.81 1.76 -0.28
N LEU A 17 -5.55 3.02 0.05
CA LEU A 17 -5.21 3.42 1.40
C LEU A 17 -6.47 3.39 2.27
N VAL A 18 -6.64 2.31 3.02
CA VAL A 18 -7.78 2.11 3.95
C VAL A 18 -7.30 2.01 5.38
N MET A 19 -8.17 2.31 6.36
CA MET A 19 -7.82 2.20 7.78
C MET A 19 -7.31 0.80 8.16
N GLY A 20 -7.84 -0.26 7.53
CA GLY A 20 -7.34 -1.62 7.71
C GLY A 20 -5.87 -1.79 7.31
N ALA A 21 -5.43 -1.14 6.23
CA ALA A 21 -4.05 -1.20 5.77
C ALA A 21 -3.11 -0.47 6.74
N LEU A 22 -3.53 0.68 7.29
CA LEU A 22 -2.76 1.43 8.29
C LEU A 22 -2.60 0.62 9.60
N LEU A 23 -3.67 -0.01 10.07
CA LEU A 23 -3.64 -0.86 11.27
C LEU A 23 -2.81 -2.13 11.04
N LEU A 24 -2.92 -2.74 9.86
CA LEU A 24 -2.13 -3.91 9.51
C LEU A 24 -0.64 -3.56 9.47
N PHE A 25 -0.27 -2.46 8.82
CA PHE A 25 1.11 -1.97 8.79
C PHE A 25 1.68 -1.76 10.20
N LYS A 26 0.90 -1.13 11.08
CA LYS A 26 1.29 -0.92 12.48
C LYS A 26 1.49 -2.22 13.25
N ARG A 27 0.65 -3.23 12.99
CA ARG A 27 0.78 -4.55 13.62
C ARG A 27 2.01 -5.31 13.14
N GLU A 28 2.34 -5.20 11.85
CA GLU A 28 3.49 -5.89 11.25
C GLU A 28 4.83 -5.26 11.62
N THR A 29 4.90 -3.93 11.69
CA THR A 29 6.15 -3.20 11.87
C THR A 29 6.36 -2.65 13.28
N GLY A 30 5.31 -2.63 14.11
CA GLY A 30 5.31 -1.95 15.41
C GLY A 30 5.31 -0.42 15.34
N ASN A 31 5.30 0.16 14.14
CA ASN A 31 5.46 1.61 13.91
C ASN A 31 4.26 2.20 13.16
N ASP A 32 3.95 3.47 13.41
CA ASP A 32 2.89 4.17 12.69
C ASP A 32 3.36 4.57 11.27
N VAL A 33 2.45 4.60 10.30
CA VAL A 33 2.76 5.05 8.93
C VAL A 33 3.30 6.49 8.89
N ASN A 34 3.02 7.28 9.93
CA ASN A 34 3.55 8.64 10.07
C ASN A 34 5.06 8.67 10.36
N THR A 35 5.65 7.60 10.88
CA THR A 35 7.09 7.52 11.11
C THR A 35 7.85 6.96 9.91
N LEU A 36 7.14 6.54 8.85
CA LEU A 36 7.72 6.04 7.63
C LEU A 36 8.47 7.15 6.89
N GLN A 37 9.79 6.97 6.71
CA GLN A 37 10.63 7.90 5.97
C GLN A 37 10.62 7.63 4.46
N ALA A 38 10.99 8.63 3.67
CA ALA A 38 11.04 8.50 2.21
C ALA A 38 12.08 7.45 1.75
N ASP A 39 13.13 7.27 2.54
CA ASP A 39 14.26 6.38 2.25
C ASP A 39 14.05 4.96 2.80
N ASP A 40 12.94 4.72 3.52
CA ASP A 40 12.61 3.43 4.12
C ASP A 40 11.89 2.52 3.12
N LEU A 41 12.67 1.87 2.26
CA LEU A 41 12.18 0.99 1.20
C LEU A 41 11.34 -0.16 1.76
N GLU A 42 11.80 -0.85 2.81
CA GLU A 42 11.06 -1.99 3.38
C GLU A 42 9.71 -1.55 3.93
N GLY A 43 9.68 -0.45 4.69
CA GLY A 43 8.44 0.09 5.20
C GLY A 43 7.49 0.56 4.08
N MET A 44 8.01 1.17 3.01
CA MET A 44 7.19 1.53 1.84
C MET A 44 6.57 0.31 1.17
N VAL A 45 7.39 -0.70 0.85
CA VAL A 45 6.93 -1.94 0.22
C VAL A 45 5.90 -2.64 1.10
N ARG A 46 6.12 -2.65 2.42
CA ARG A 46 5.21 -3.25 3.40
C ARG A 46 3.90 -2.51 3.50
N LEU A 47 3.91 -1.18 3.50
CA LEU A 47 2.68 -0.39 3.47
C LEU A 47 1.83 -0.72 2.25
N ILE A 48 2.46 -0.90 1.09
CA ILE A 48 1.75 -1.23 -0.14
C ILE A 48 1.17 -2.64 -0.08
N TRP A 49 1.94 -3.62 0.38
CA TRP A 49 1.44 -4.96 0.62
C TRP A 49 0.18 -4.95 1.53
N CYS A 50 0.20 -4.15 2.60
CA CYS A 50 -0.97 -3.97 3.45
C CYS A 50 -2.16 -3.35 2.71
N CYS A 51 -1.92 -2.36 1.85
CA CYS A 51 -2.96 -1.73 1.04
C CYS A 51 -3.61 -2.71 0.06
N VAL A 52 -2.80 -3.49 -0.67
CA VAL A 52 -3.27 -4.48 -1.64
C VAL A 52 -4.07 -5.56 -0.91
N LYS A 53 -3.55 -6.09 0.19
CA LYS A 53 -4.20 -7.13 0.98
C LYS A 53 -5.56 -6.71 1.51
N CYS A 54 -5.65 -5.51 2.12
CA CYS A 54 -6.91 -5.03 2.67
C CYS A 54 -7.91 -4.61 1.58
N ALA A 55 -7.45 -4.02 0.48
CA ALA A 55 -8.32 -3.67 -0.64
C ALA A 55 -8.88 -4.94 -1.32
N SER A 56 -8.02 -5.92 -1.58
CA SER A 56 -8.42 -7.22 -2.14
C SER A 56 -9.42 -7.93 -1.24
N GLN A 57 -9.17 -7.95 0.07
CA GLN A 57 -10.11 -8.53 1.03
C GLN A 57 -11.47 -7.81 1.03
N ALA A 58 -11.48 -6.48 0.93
CA ALA A 58 -12.71 -5.69 0.88
C ALA A 58 -13.53 -5.94 -0.41
N GLU A 59 -12.86 -6.29 -1.51
CA GLU A 59 -13.49 -6.61 -2.80
C GLU A 59 -13.71 -8.11 -3.01
N GLY A 60 -13.39 -8.95 -2.02
CA GLY A 60 -13.56 -10.40 -2.09
C GLY A 60 -12.58 -11.12 -3.03
N LEU A 61 -11.45 -10.48 -3.34
CA LEU A 61 -10.38 -11.05 -4.16
C LEU A 61 -9.42 -11.88 -3.31
N ASP A 62 -8.99 -13.04 -3.85
CA ASP A 62 -8.00 -13.89 -3.22
C ASP A 62 -6.60 -13.27 -3.35
N PHE A 63 -6.08 -12.76 -2.23
CA PHE A 63 -4.73 -12.23 -2.11
C PHE A 63 -3.97 -13.05 -1.05
N GLY A 64 -3.44 -14.18 -1.51
CA GLY A 64 -2.74 -15.16 -0.67
C GLY A 64 -1.22 -14.93 -0.51
N TYR A 65 -0.67 -13.85 -1.06
CA TYR A 65 0.77 -13.59 -0.99
C TYR A 65 1.17 -13.07 0.39
N ASP A 66 2.10 -13.76 1.04
CA ASP A 66 2.85 -13.19 2.15
C ASP A 66 3.78 -12.07 1.65
N PHE A 67 4.38 -11.34 2.59
CA PHE A 67 5.20 -10.20 2.24
C PHE A 67 6.45 -10.58 1.43
N GLU A 68 7.12 -11.68 1.75
CA GLU A 68 8.32 -12.11 1.03
C GLU A 68 7.97 -12.51 -0.40
N THR A 69 6.89 -13.29 -0.58
CA THR A 69 6.39 -13.65 -1.90
C THR A 69 5.97 -12.43 -2.70
N PHE A 70 5.32 -11.45 -2.07
CA PHE A 70 4.97 -10.18 -2.71
C PHE A 70 6.22 -9.41 -3.18
N CYS A 71 7.25 -9.28 -2.34
CA CYS A 71 8.51 -8.62 -2.69
C CYS A 71 9.21 -9.27 -3.89
N ASN A 72 9.10 -10.59 -4.04
CA ASN A 72 9.67 -11.32 -5.18
C ASN A 72 8.92 -11.11 -6.50
N LEU A 73 7.70 -10.57 -6.47
CA LEU A 73 6.82 -10.42 -7.63
C LEU A 73 6.69 -8.98 -8.13
N ILE A 74 7.23 -8.01 -7.39
CA ILE A 74 7.15 -6.59 -7.72
C ILE A 74 8.51 -6.07 -8.19
N THR A 75 8.50 -5.02 -9.00
CA THR A 75 9.70 -4.35 -9.47
C THR A 75 9.84 -2.94 -8.87
N PRO A 76 11.03 -2.31 -8.94
CA PRO A 76 11.18 -0.91 -8.56
C PRO A 76 10.24 0.03 -9.32
N GLY A 77 9.95 -0.24 -10.59
CA GLY A 77 9.04 0.59 -11.39
C GLY A 77 7.59 0.54 -10.90
N ASP A 78 7.16 -0.60 -10.38
CA ASP A 78 5.86 -0.76 -9.73
C ASP A 78 5.79 0.13 -8.47
N LEU A 79 6.86 0.16 -7.68
CA LEU A 79 6.99 1.00 -6.49
C LEU A 79 6.94 2.49 -6.79
N GLU A 80 7.62 2.93 -7.84
CA GLU A 80 7.59 4.34 -8.26
C GLU A 80 6.18 4.79 -8.65
N GLN A 81 5.47 3.96 -9.43
CA GLN A 81 4.09 4.24 -9.81
C GLN A 81 3.19 4.37 -8.58
N TRP A 82 3.38 3.51 -7.58
CA TRP A 82 2.62 3.53 -6.34
C TRP A 82 2.90 4.74 -5.48
N ASN A 83 4.19 5.06 -5.30
CA ASN A 83 4.61 6.16 -4.45
C ASN A 83 4.08 7.51 -4.98
N ALA A 84 4.04 7.67 -6.30
CA ALA A 84 3.41 8.83 -6.95
C ALA A 84 1.92 8.96 -6.59
N ASN A 85 1.17 7.84 -6.57
CA ASN A 85 -0.25 7.81 -6.24
C ASN A 85 -0.51 8.02 -4.73
N LEU A 86 0.27 7.37 -3.86
CA LEU A 86 0.15 7.53 -2.40
C LEU A 86 0.49 8.95 -1.95
N THR A 87 1.45 9.60 -2.59
CA THR A 87 1.80 11.00 -2.29
C THR A 87 0.67 11.95 -2.68
N ASP A 88 -0.05 11.67 -3.77
CA ASP A 88 -1.25 12.43 -4.17
C ASP A 88 -2.40 12.23 -3.17
N GLU A 89 -2.61 11.01 -2.67
CA GLU A 89 -3.63 10.73 -1.65
C GLU A 89 -3.27 11.31 -0.27
N LYS A 90 -2.03 11.17 0.21
CA LYS A 90 -1.55 11.78 1.46
C LYS A 90 -1.71 13.31 1.44
N LYS A 91 -1.42 13.96 0.31
CA LYS A 91 -1.61 15.42 0.16
C LYS A 91 -3.08 15.83 0.27
N LYS A 92 -4.01 15.04 -0.26
CA LYS A 92 -5.45 15.30 -0.16
C LYS A 92 -5.98 15.13 1.25
N VAL A 93 -5.59 14.06 1.94
CA VAL A 93 -5.96 13.84 3.36
C VAL A 93 -5.43 14.98 4.25
N SER A 94 -4.18 15.41 4.03
CA SER A 94 -3.60 16.56 4.77
C SER A 94 -4.24 17.91 4.43
N ALA A 95 -4.82 18.07 3.24
CA ALA A 95 -5.50 19.31 2.83
C ALA A 95 -6.93 19.38 3.36
N GLU A 96 -7.66 18.26 3.35
CA GLU A 96 -9.01 18.15 3.93
C GLU A 96 -9.01 18.23 5.46
N GLN A 97 -7.95 17.78 6.14
CA GLN A 97 -7.80 17.93 7.60
C GLN A 97 -7.47 19.37 8.05
N ARG A 98 -7.26 20.30 7.12
CA ARG A 98 -6.94 21.72 7.39
C ARG A 98 -8.05 22.69 6.93
N ALA A 99 -9.17 22.20 6.42
CA ALA A 99 -10.36 22.96 6.05
C ALA A 99 -11.47 22.77 7.09
#